data_AF-A0A8T5GUH2-F1
#
_entry.id   AF-A0A8T5GUH2-F1
#
_cell.length_a   1.000
_cell.length_b   1.000
_cell.length_c   1.000
_cell.angle_alpha   90.00
_cell.angle_beta   90.00
_cell.angle_gamma   90.00
#
_symmetry.space_group_name_H-M   'P 1'
#
loop_
_entity.id
_entity.type
_entity.pdbx_description
1 polymer ?
#
loop_
_entity_poly.entity_id
_entity_poly.type
_entity_poly.pdbx_seq_one_letter_code
_entity_poly.pdbx_strand_id
1 'polypeptide(L)' 'MFGMNDPAQTLLQLERYILDGRMEMSEVMAMQFTEMFLARKKRSTEDQIMLV' A
#
# COMPACT_ATOMS: atom_id res chain seq x y z
N MET A 1 -7.19 6.41 9.09
CA MET A 1 -7.01 4.95 8.91
C MET A 1 -5.68 4.55 9.54
N PHE A 2 -5.62 3.41 10.21
CA PHE A 2 -4.43 2.94 10.92
C PHE A 2 -3.24 2.66 9.96
N GLY A 3 -2.03 3.09 10.34
CA GLY A 3 -0.77 2.46 9.91
C GLY A 3 -0.11 2.89 8.59
N MET A 4 -0.75 3.69 7.73
CA MET A 4 -0.23 3.97 6.36
C MET A 4 0.78 5.12 6.25
N ASN A 5 1.59 5.37 7.29
CA ASN A 5 2.67 6.37 7.20
C ASN A 5 3.93 5.82 6.53
N ASP A 6 4.08 4.49 6.52
CA ASP A 6 5.20 3.78 5.93
C ASP A 6 4.67 2.76 4.89
N PRO A 7 5.05 2.91 3.61
CA PRO A 7 4.67 1.95 2.57
C PRO A 7 5.14 0.52 2.86
N ALA A 8 6.30 0.33 3.48
CA ALA A 8 6.81 -1.01 3.78
C ALA A 8 5.94 -1.73 4.82
N GLN A 9 5.49 -1.01 5.84
CA GLN A 9 4.56 -1.55 6.84
C GLN A 9 3.18 -1.86 6.25
N THR A 10 2.73 -1.04 5.31
CA THR A 10 1.44 -1.25 4.63
C THR A 10 1.47 -2.51 3.78
N LEU A 11 2.59 -2.78 3.08
CA LEU A 11 2.78 -4.01 2.30
C LEU A 11 2.78 -5.26 3.19
N LEU A 12 3.49 -5.23 4.32
CA LEU A 12 3.51 -6.34 5.29
C LEU A 12 2.11 -6.62 5.87
N GLN A 13 1.32 -5.56 6.11
CA GLN A 13 -0.04 -5.70 6.62
C GLN A 13 -1.00 -6.26 5.56
N LEU A 14 -0.82 -5.88 4.29
CA LEU A 14 -1.55 -6.44 3.15
C LEU A 14 -1.32 -7.95 3.03
N GLU A 15 -0.06 -8.38 3.10
CA GLU A 15 0.31 -9.80 3.05
C GLU A 15 -0.36 -10.59 4.18
N ARG A 16 -0.36 -10.05 5.41
CA ARG A 16 -1.05 -10.67 6.56
C ARG A 16 -2.55 -10.82 6.32
N TYR A 17 -3.22 -9.82 5.75
CA TYR A 17 -4.65 -9.93 5.45
C TYR A 17 -4.96 -11.00 4.42
N ILE A 18 -4.09 -11.19 3.42
CA ILE A 18 -4.22 -12.26 2.43
C ILE A 18 -4.04 -13.62 3.13
N LEU A 19 -2.99 -13.78 3.94
CA LEU A 19 -2.72 -15.02 4.67
C LEU A 19 -3.83 -15.38 5.67
N ASP A 20 -4.44 -14.38 6.31
CA ASP A 20 -5.56 -14.54 7.24
C ASP A 20 -6.92 -14.71 6.54
N GLY A 21 -6.97 -14.71 5.20
CA GLY A 21 -8.20 -14.85 4.41
C GLY A 21 -9.13 -13.63 4.43
N ARG A 22 -8.64 -12.46 4.88
CA ARG A 22 -9.39 -11.21 4.99
C ARG A 22 -9.37 -10.41 3.68
N MET A 23 -9.93 -10.99 2.62
CA MET A 23 -9.81 -10.44 1.25
C MET A 23 -10.40 -9.03 1.09
N GLU A 24 -11.55 -8.73 1.70
CA GLU A 24 -12.14 -7.38 1.64
C GLU A 24 -11.22 -6.31 2.23
N MET A 25 -10.57 -6.61 3.36
CA MET A 25 -9.62 -5.69 3.99
C MET A 25 -8.34 -5.57 3.16
N SER A 26 -7.92 -6.64 2.49
CA SER A 26 -6.79 -6.60 1.56
C SER A 26 -7.07 -5.71 0.35
N GLU A 27 -8.29 -5.76 -0.19
CA GLU A 27 -8.70 -4.93 -1.33
C GLU A 27 -8.72 -3.44 -0.95
N VAL A 28 -9.38 -3.10 0.16
CA VAL A 28 -9.41 -1.72 0.66
C VAL A 28 -7.99 -1.19 0.90
N MET A 29 -7.12 -2.02 1.49
CA MET A 29 -5.74 -1.63 1.75
C MET A 29 -4.91 -1.47 0.47
N ALA A 30 -5.10 -2.32 -0.54
CA ALA A 30 -4.42 -2.20 -1.83
C ALA A 30 -4.84 -0.94 -2.60
N MET A 31 -6.12 -0.58 -2.56
CA MET A 31 -6.62 0.67 -3.15
C MET A 31 -5.96 1.88 -2.49
N GLN A 32 -5.95 1.92 -1.16
CA GLN A 32 -5.37 3.02 -0.40
C GLN A 32 -3.86 3.13 -0.55
N PHE A 33 -3.17 1.99 -0.64
CA PHE A 33 -1.75 1.93 -0.95
C PHE A 33 -1.46 2.58 -2.31
N THR A 34 -2.23 2.22 -3.33
CA THR A 34 -2.12 2.80 -4.67
C THR A 34 -2.40 4.31 -4.66
N GLU A 35 -3.46 4.75 -3.97
CA GLU A 35 -3.80 6.17 -3.81
C GLU A 35 -2.68 6.96 -3.12
N MET A 36 -2.06 6.42 -2.06
CA MET A 36 -0.97 7.07 -1.34
C MET A 36 0.21 7.38 -2.26
N PHE A 37 0.59 6.41 -3.11
CA PHE A 37 1.65 6.64 -4.08
C PHE A 37 1.20 7.63 -5.15
N LEU A 38 0.00 7.49 -5.71
CA LEU A 38 -0.52 8.38 -6.74
C LEU A 38 -0.66 9.84 -6.27
N ALA A 39 -1.01 10.06 -4.99
CA ALA A 39 -1.17 11.38 -4.38
C ALA A 39 0.15 12.17 -4.31
N ARG A 40 1.30 11.50 -4.18
CA ARG A 40 2.60 12.18 -4.26
C ARG A 40 2.87 12.61 -5.71
N LYS A 41 2.86 13.91 -5.99
CA LYS A 41 3.27 14.44 -7.31
C LYS A 41 4.77 14.75 -7.31
N LYS A 42 5.42 14.72 -8.49
CA LYS A 42 6.87 14.95 -8.66
C LYS A 42 7.77 13.98 -7.88
N ARG A 43 7.36 12.70 -7.82
CA ARG A 43 8.17 11.60 -7.26
C ARG A 43 9.51 11.48 -7.99
N SER A 44 10.57 11.21 -7.25
CA SER A 44 11.85 10.81 -7.86
C SER A 44 11.67 9.48 -8.61
N THR A 45 12.60 9.14 -9.49
CA THR A 45 12.57 7.85 -10.20
C THR A 45 12.69 6.66 -9.23
N GLU A 46 13.41 6.84 -8.12
CA GLU A 46 13.55 5.84 -7.05
C GLU A 46 12.21 5.56 -6.34
N ASP A 47 11.39 6.59 -6.12
CA ASP A 47 10.07 6.46 -5.50
C ASP A 47 9.05 5.73 -6.40
N GLN A 48 9.34 5.57 -7.69
CA GLN A 48 8.45 4.92 -8.66
C GLN A 48 8.69 3.41 -8.81
N ILE A 49 9.79 2.88 -8.28
CA ILE A 49 10.08 1.43 -8.34
C ILE A 49 8.97 0.59 -7.70
N MET A 50 8.29 1.14 -6.70
CA MET A 50 7.19 0.46 -5.98
C MET A 50 5.85 0.43 -6.75
N LEU A 51 5.81 0.95 -7.99
CA LEU A 51 4.60 1.07 -8.81
C LEU A 51 4.64 0.29 -10.12
N VAL A 52 5.69 -0.52 -10.32
CA VAL A 52 5.90 -1.32 -11.52
C VAL A 52 5.24 -2.69 -11.38
#